data_AF-A0A235J8X1-F1
#
_entry.id   AF-A0A235J8X1-F1
#
_cell.length_a   1.000
_cell.length_b   1.000
_cell.length_c   1.000
_cell.angle_alpha   90.00
_cell.angle_beta   90.00
_cell.angle_gamma   90.00
#
_symmetry.space_group_name_H-M   'P 1'
#
loop_
_entity.id
_entity.type
_entity.pdbx_description
1 polymer ?
#
loop_
_entity_poly.entity_id
_entity_poly.type
_entity_poly.pdbx_seq_one_letter_code
_entity_poly.pdbx_strand_id
1 'polypeptide(L)'
;MAMLMSNKAVNRGKNKQASSTSRSLIVPVLAIAGWLTTILPNPAIAASYSNDYSVCAGRLLSVGVTAQGASQGCAAALRPRDLAACVVKIKKETQIAATDALYSCGKARRPEELATCVVGVSLSTKEEANPAVLDYCGRSLLPVRFGQCVVGLRSQIDFPPAQALDTCISASDSIVGASSSSAPPIIIPGGSSPSTDTIPFPTQPTIPTQPIVPTQPGTN
;
A
#
# COMPACT_ATOMS: atom_id res chain seq x y z
N MET A 1 -44.37 18.94 -27.14
CA MET A 1 -45.13 18.21 -26.10
C MET A 1 -44.08 17.75 -25.10
N ALA A 2 -43.90 18.34 -23.90
CA ALA A 2 -44.82 18.36 -22.75
C ALA A 2 -45.34 16.93 -22.44
N MET A 3 -45.22 16.33 -21.25
CA MET A 3 -44.67 16.68 -19.92
C MET A 3 -44.22 15.34 -19.24
N LEU A 4 -43.76 15.18 -17.99
CA LEU A 4 -43.70 15.98 -16.75
C LEU A 4 -42.54 15.45 -15.86
N MET A 5 -42.01 16.22 -14.90
CA MET A 5 -41.11 15.72 -13.84
C MET A 5 -41.89 15.31 -12.58
N SER A 6 -41.63 14.12 -12.02
CA SER A 6 -42.22 13.70 -10.74
C SER A 6 -41.35 14.09 -9.54
N ASN A 7 -41.68 15.20 -8.89
CA ASN A 7 -41.12 15.57 -7.59
C ASN A 7 -41.72 14.69 -6.47
N LYS A 8 -40.89 13.94 -5.75
CA LYS A 8 -41.31 13.20 -4.55
C LYS A 8 -40.89 13.96 -3.29
N ALA A 9 -41.83 14.67 -2.68
CA ALA A 9 -41.60 15.41 -1.43
C ALA A 9 -41.46 14.45 -0.24
N VAL A 10 -40.40 14.59 0.55
CA VAL A 10 -40.24 13.94 1.86
C VAL A 10 -40.82 14.84 2.94
N ASN A 11 -41.81 14.33 3.69
CA ASN A 11 -42.52 15.08 4.71
C ASN A 11 -41.76 15.06 6.06
N ARG A 12 -41.76 16.20 6.76
CA ARG A 12 -40.95 16.48 7.94
C ARG A 12 -41.76 16.21 9.22
N GLY A 13 -41.62 15.00 9.76
CA GLY A 13 -42.25 14.62 11.04
C GLY A 13 -41.74 15.46 12.22
N LYS A 14 -42.63 16.27 12.81
CA LYS A 14 -42.41 16.97 14.10
C LYS A 14 -42.89 16.09 15.25
N ASN A 15 -41.97 15.45 15.97
CA ASN A 15 -42.30 14.76 17.22
C ASN A 15 -42.55 15.79 18.34
N LYS A 16 -43.79 15.86 18.82
CA LYS A 16 -44.15 16.56 20.06
C LYS A 16 -43.83 15.64 21.24
N GLN A 17 -42.87 16.01 22.09
CA GLN A 17 -42.77 15.41 23.42
C GLN A 17 -43.78 16.11 24.34
N ALA A 18 -44.78 15.36 24.80
CA ALA A 18 -45.71 15.84 25.80
C ALA A 18 -45.08 15.71 27.20
N SER A 19 -45.04 16.82 27.94
CA SER A 19 -44.66 16.82 29.35
C SER A 19 -45.74 16.11 30.17
N SER A 20 -45.34 15.19 31.05
CA SER A 20 -46.18 14.68 32.13
C SER A 20 -45.37 14.59 33.41
N THR A 21 -45.50 15.62 34.25
CA THR A 21 -44.92 15.65 35.59
C THR A 21 -45.88 14.95 36.55
N SER A 22 -45.50 13.78 37.07
CA SER A 22 -46.18 13.18 38.23
C SER A 22 -45.20 13.01 39.38
N ARG A 23 -45.53 13.61 40.53
CA ARG A 23 -44.75 13.49 41.77
C ARG A 23 -45.17 12.23 42.53
N SER A 24 -44.21 11.46 42.99
CA SER A 24 -44.38 10.58 44.15
C SER A 24 -43.11 10.56 44.98
N LEU A 25 -43.25 10.91 46.25
CA LEU A 25 -42.22 10.83 47.29
C LEU A 25 -42.51 9.58 48.13
N ILE A 26 -41.59 8.60 48.23
CA ILE A 26 -41.44 7.69 49.39
C ILE A 26 -39.99 7.14 49.44
N VAL A 27 -39.30 7.41 50.56
CA VAL A 27 -38.17 6.70 51.22
C VAL A 27 -36.85 6.39 50.45
N PRO A 28 -35.68 6.82 50.97
CA PRO A 28 -34.38 6.33 50.52
C PRO A 28 -33.94 5.08 51.29
N VAL A 29 -33.74 3.96 50.59
CA VAL A 29 -32.90 2.85 51.08
C VAL A 29 -31.53 3.02 50.45
N LEU A 30 -30.46 3.09 51.26
CA LEU A 30 -29.09 3.21 50.77
C LEU A 30 -28.65 1.91 50.10
N ALA A 31 -28.89 1.80 48.80
CA ALA A 31 -28.19 0.85 47.96
C ALA A 31 -26.75 1.36 47.71
N ILE A 32 -25.76 0.52 47.98
CA ILE A 32 -24.35 0.80 47.71
C ILE A 32 -24.12 0.72 46.19
N ALA A 33 -24.47 1.80 45.49
CA ALA A 33 -24.25 1.95 44.07
C ALA A 33 -22.79 2.36 43.83
N GLY A 34 -21.91 1.36 43.68
CA GLY A 34 -20.55 1.61 43.18
C GLY A 34 -20.63 2.27 41.80
N TRP A 35 -20.07 3.47 41.66
CA TRP A 35 -19.95 4.14 40.36
C TRP A 35 -18.94 3.39 39.48
N LEU A 36 -19.43 2.37 38.76
CA LEU A 36 -18.90 2.09 37.43
C LEU A 36 -19.26 3.30 36.56
N THR A 37 -18.30 4.22 36.43
CA THR A 37 -18.36 5.26 35.41
C THR A 37 -18.34 4.58 34.05
N THR A 38 -19.53 4.38 33.48
CA THR A 38 -19.67 3.91 32.12
C THR A 38 -19.01 4.92 31.20
N ILE A 39 -17.82 4.59 30.70
CA ILE A 39 -17.14 5.36 29.66
C ILE A 39 -17.95 5.14 28.37
N LEU A 40 -19.06 5.86 28.22
CA LEU A 40 -19.78 5.90 26.95
C LEU A 40 -18.84 6.52 25.92
N PRO A 41 -18.49 5.80 24.83
CA PRO A 41 -17.64 6.36 23.79
C PRO A 41 -18.35 7.56 23.16
N ASN A 42 -17.76 8.75 23.31
CA ASN A 42 -18.37 10.00 22.86
C ASN A 42 -18.54 9.98 21.33
N PRO A 43 -19.77 9.99 20.79
CA PRO A 43 -20.01 9.82 19.36
C PRO A 43 -19.41 10.95 18.49
N ALA A 44 -19.08 12.09 19.09
CA ALA A 44 -18.39 13.19 18.43
C ALA A 44 -17.02 12.80 17.85
N ILE A 45 -16.30 11.84 18.46
CA ILE A 45 -15.00 11.37 17.95
C ILE A 45 -15.18 10.54 16.67
N ALA A 46 -16.24 9.72 16.62
CA ALA A 46 -16.55 8.86 15.48
C ALA A 46 -17.10 9.62 14.26
N ALA A 47 -17.75 10.77 14.48
CA ALA A 47 -18.35 11.58 13.41
C ALA A 47 -17.39 12.59 12.76
N SER A 48 -16.32 13.00 13.46
CA SER A 48 -15.39 14.05 12.99
C SER A 48 -14.20 13.49 12.19
N TYR A 49 -13.76 12.27 12.48
CA TYR A 49 -12.81 11.58 11.61
C TYR A 49 -13.51 11.03 10.37
N SER A 50 -13.10 11.49 9.18
CA SER A 50 -13.34 10.79 7.93
C SER A 50 -12.59 9.45 7.95
N ASN A 51 -13.13 8.46 8.65
CA ASN A 51 -12.39 7.29 9.09
C ASN A 51 -11.90 6.44 7.90
N ASP A 52 -10.61 6.53 7.61
CA ASP A 52 -9.99 5.86 6.47
C ASP A 52 -10.03 4.34 6.60
N TYR A 53 -10.03 3.81 7.83
CA TYR A 53 -10.19 2.39 8.11
C TYR A 53 -11.61 1.92 7.83
N SER A 54 -12.65 2.72 8.12
CA SER A 54 -14.03 2.34 7.79
C SER A 54 -14.28 2.34 6.28
N VAL A 55 -13.72 3.31 5.56
CA VAL A 55 -13.75 3.33 4.09
C VAL A 55 -12.92 2.20 3.48
N CYS A 56 -11.76 1.89 4.07
CA CYS A 56 -10.94 0.74 3.67
C CYS A 56 -11.71 -0.57 3.83
N ALA A 57 -12.25 -0.84 5.03
CA ALA A 57 -12.97 -2.07 5.33
C ALA A 57 -14.22 -2.23 4.46
N GLY A 58 -15.04 -1.17 4.32
CA GLY A 58 -16.23 -1.19 3.48
C GLY A 58 -15.90 -1.46 2.00
N ARG A 59 -14.83 -0.86 1.48
CA ARG A 59 -14.34 -1.11 0.11
C ARG A 59 -13.86 -2.55 -0.08
N LEU A 60 -13.03 -3.09 0.82
CA LEU A 60 -12.54 -4.46 0.74
C LEU A 60 -13.69 -5.49 0.83
N LEU A 61 -14.64 -5.29 1.75
CA LEU A 61 -15.86 -6.12 1.86
C LEU A 61 -16.67 -6.10 0.56
N SER A 62 -16.83 -4.93 -0.08
CA SER A 62 -17.59 -4.80 -1.34
C SER A 62 -16.96 -5.50 -2.56
N VAL A 63 -15.71 -5.97 -2.47
CA VAL A 63 -15.05 -6.80 -3.49
C VAL A 63 -14.78 -8.23 -3.03
N GLY A 64 -15.45 -8.68 -1.97
CA GLY A 64 -15.45 -10.08 -1.52
C GLY A 64 -14.30 -10.48 -0.58
N VAL A 65 -13.54 -9.52 -0.05
CA VAL A 65 -12.59 -9.81 1.04
C VAL A 65 -13.36 -10.12 2.32
N THR A 66 -12.92 -11.12 3.10
CA THR A 66 -13.54 -11.47 4.39
C THR A 66 -13.39 -10.34 5.42
N ALA A 67 -14.30 -10.26 6.40
CA ALA A 67 -14.22 -9.26 7.46
C ALA A 67 -12.90 -9.30 8.24
N GLN A 68 -12.33 -10.50 8.44
CA GLN A 68 -11.01 -10.69 9.06
C GLN A 68 -9.86 -10.20 8.16
N GLY A 69 -9.88 -10.53 6.86
CA GLY A 69 -8.86 -10.05 5.92
C GLY A 69 -8.91 -8.53 5.77
N ALA A 70 -10.12 -7.95 5.75
CA ALA A 70 -10.32 -6.51 5.68
C ALA A 70 -9.83 -5.81 6.96
N SER A 71 -10.16 -6.31 8.16
CA SER A 71 -9.71 -5.69 9.41
C SER A 71 -8.19 -5.77 9.57
N GLN A 72 -7.59 -6.94 9.32
CA GLN A 72 -6.14 -7.14 9.38
C GLN A 72 -5.40 -6.28 8.33
N GLY A 73 -5.86 -6.31 7.08
CA GLY A 73 -5.26 -5.54 5.98
C GLY A 73 -5.33 -4.02 6.21
N CYS A 74 -6.50 -3.49 6.58
CA CYS A 74 -6.66 -2.07 6.85
C CYS A 74 -5.86 -1.61 8.09
N ALA A 75 -5.77 -2.43 9.15
CA ALA A 75 -5.00 -2.10 10.35
C ALA A 75 -3.47 -2.15 10.13
N ALA A 76 -2.99 -3.01 9.23
CA ALA A 76 -1.57 -3.10 8.87
C ALA A 76 -1.13 -2.04 7.83
N ALA A 77 -2.07 -1.37 7.16
CA ALA A 77 -1.78 -0.43 6.09
C ALA A 77 -1.35 0.95 6.61
N LEU A 78 -0.19 1.43 6.17
CA LEU A 78 0.24 2.81 6.40
C LEU A 78 -0.70 3.85 5.74
N ARG A 79 -1.45 3.44 4.71
CA ARG A 79 -2.46 4.25 4.01
C ARG A 79 -3.70 3.41 3.67
N PRO A 80 -4.69 3.32 4.57
CA PRO A 80 -5.84 2.43 4.39
C PRO A 80 -6.67 2.71 3.13
N ARG A 81 -6.84 3.98 2.74
CA ARG A 81 -7.58 4.32 1.50
C ARG A 81 -6.86 3.85 0.24
N ASP A 82 -5.55 4.05 0.16
CA ASP A 82 -4.74 3.67 -1.01
C ASP A 82 -4.69 2.14 -1.15
N LEU A 83 -4.55 1.41 -0.03
CA LEU A 83 -4.66 -0.05 -0.01
C LEU A 83 -6.00 -0.49 -0.62
N ALA A 84 -7.11 0.02 -0.10
CA ALA A 84 -8.42 -0.38 -0.58
C ALA A 84 -8.70 0.08 -2.02
N ALA A 85 -8.18 1.24 -2.44
CA ALA A 85 -8.25 1.68 -3.83
C ALA A 85 -7.48 0.72 -4.76
N CYS A 86 -6.28 0.30 -4.37
CA CYS A 86 -5.45 -0.67 -5.10
C CYS A 86 -6.18 -2.00 -5.31
N VAL A 87 -6.72 -2.59 -4.24
CA VAL A 87 -7.44 -3.88 -4.31
C VAL A 87 -8.72 -3.76 -5.15
N VAL A 88 -9.52 -2.72 -4.94
CA VAL A 88 -10.76 -2.50 -5.70
C VAL A 88 -10.47 -2.27 -7.18
N LYS A 89 -9.41 -1.54 -7.51
CA LYS A 89 -8.98 -1.28 -8.89
C LYS A 89 -8.58 -2.57 -9.59
N ILE A 90 -7.64 -3.32 -9.01
CA ILE A 90 -7.18 -4.62 -9.55
C ILE A 90 -8.37 -5.58 -9.70
N LYS A 91 -9.26 -5.69 -8.70
CA LYS A 91 -10.38 -6.66 -8.77
C LYS A 91 -11.46 -6.31 -9.79
N LYS A 92 -11.62 -5.03 -10.13
CA LYS A 92 -12.62 -4.58 -11.11
C LYS A 92 -12.10 -4.61 -12.54
N GLU A 93 -10.82 -4.32 -12.75
CA GLU A 93 -10.23 -4.19 -14.09
C GLU A 93 -9.44 -5.44 -14.52
N THR A 94 -9.27 -6.43 -13.63
CA THR A 94 -8.59 -7.70 -13.92
C THR A 94 -9.33 -8.90 -13.32
N GLN A 95 -8.94 -10.10 -13.73
CA GLN A 95 -9.49 -11.36 -13.21
C GLN A 95 -8.88 -11.80 -11.86
N ILE A 96 -7.83 -11.13 -11.37
CA ILE A 96 -7.08 -11.45 -10.14
C ILE A 96 -8.04 -11.48 -8.92
N ALA A 97 -7.78 -12.35 -7.95
CA ALA A 97 -8.60 -12.43 -6.73
C ALA A 97 -8.34 -11.22 -5.79
N ALA A 98 -9.38 -10.77 -5.09
CA ALA A 98 -9.27 -9.62 -4.18
C ALA A 98 -8.33 -9.90 -3.00
N THR A 99 -8.16 -11.17 -2.62
CA THR A 99 -7.23 -11.63 -1.59
C THR A 99 -5.76 -11.48 -2.01
N ASP A 100 -5.46 -11.83 -3.26
CA ASP A 100 -4.09 -11.82 -3.78
C ASP A 100 -3.66 -10.37 -4.06
N ALA A 101 -4.60 -9.58 -4.59
CA ALA A 101 -4.45 -8.13 -4.68
C ALA A 101 -4.25 -7.51 -3.28
N LEU A 102 -5.01 -7.91 -2.25
CA LEU A 102 -4.84 -7.40 -0.88
C LEU A 102 -3.45 -7.70 -0.31
N TYR A 103 -2.94 -8.92 -0.52
CA TYR A 103 -1.59 -9.28 -0.10
C TYR A 103 -0.53 -8.37 -0.74
N SER A 104 -0.54 -8.24 -2.07
CA SER A 104 0.48 -7.47 -2.79
C SER A 104 0.33 -5.95 -2.60
N CYS A 105 -0.89 -5.41 -2.65
CA CYS A 105 -1.17 -4.01 -2.32
C CYS A 105 -0.76 -3.67 -0.88
N GLY A 106 -0.89 -4.61 0.07
CA GLY A 106 -0.48 -4.44 1.47
C GLY A 106 1.03 -4.43 1.69
N LYS A 107 1.82 -5.00 0.76
CA LYS A 107 3.29 -4.95 0.77
C LYS A 107 3.85 -3.70 0.05
N ALA A 108 3.11 -3.14 -0.90
CA ALA A 108 3.58 -2.02 -1.70
C ALA A 108 3.62 -0.69 -0.93
N ARG A 109 4.76 0.02 -0.99
CA ARG A 109 4.88 1.39 -0.45
C ARG A 109 4.03 2.43 -1.22
N ARG A 110 3.61 2.11 -2.44
CA ARG A 110 2.75 2.95 -3.31
C ARG A 110 1.65 2.08 -3.93
N PRO A 111 0.54 1.81 -3.23
CA PRO A 111 -0.50 0.90 -3.72
C PRO A 111 -1.13 1.35 -5.06
N GLU A 112 -1.34 2.64 -5.28
CA GLU A 112 -1.94 3.14 -6.54
C GLU A 112 -1.04 2.94 -7.77
N GLU A 113 0.28 3.07 -7.60
CA GLU A 113 1.27 2.80 -8.64
C GLU A 113 1.29 1.30 -8.99
N LEU A 114 1.25 0.43 -7.96
CA LEU A 114 1.15 -1.01 -8.12
C LEU A 114 -0.11 -1.37 -8.92
N ALA A 115 -1.28 -0.89 -8.50
CA ALA A 115 -2.53 -1.20 -9.19
C ALA A 115 -2.55 -0.70 -10.64
N THR A 116 -1.94 0.45 -10.91
CA THR A 116 -1.84 0.99 -12.27
C THR A 116 -0.90 0.16 -13.15
N CYS A 117 0.21 -0.33 -12.59
CA CYS A 117 1.08 -1.31 -13.25
C CYS A 117 0.32 -2.61 -13.57
N VAL A 118 -0.30 -3.22 -12.55
CA VAL A 118 -0.97 -4.52 -12.66
C VAL A 118 -2.10 -4.46 -13.69
N VAL A 119 -2.97 -3.45 -13.63
CA VAL A 119 -4.06 -3.28 -14.60
C VAL A 119 -3.53 -3.06 -16.02
N GLY A 120 -2.56 -2.17 -16.20
CA GLY A 120 -2.01 -1.89 -17.54
C GLY A 120 -1.38 -3.13 -18.19
N VAL A 121 -0.60 -3.88 -17.42
CA VAL A 121 0.00 -5.14 -17.85
C VAL A 121 -1.08 -6.19 -18.14
N SER A 122 -2.01 -6.46 -17.22
CA SER A 122 -3.06 -7.47 -17.40
C SER A 122 -3.94 -7.21 -18.63
N LEU A 123 -4.31 -5.95 -18.89
CA LEU A 123 -5.11 -5.59 -20.06
C LEU A 123 -4.35 -5.77 -21.38
N SER A 124 -3.03 -5.54 -21.37
CA SER A 124 -2.18 -5.67 -22.55
C SER A 124 -1.74 -7.11 -22.79
N THR A 125 -1.65 -7.94 -21.74
CA THR A 125 -1.19 -9.31 -21.88
C THR A 125 -2.26 -10.25 -22.43
N LYS A 126 -3.55 -9.95 -22.22
CA LYS A 126 -4.75 -10.75 -22.59
C LYS A 126 -4.82 -12.19 -22.03
N GLU A 127 -3.69 -12.76 -21.63
CA GLU A 127 -3.63 -14.02 -20.89
C GLU A 127 -4.25 -13.90 -19.50
N GLU A 128 -4.96 -14.96 -19.11
CA GLU A 128 -5.77 -15.02 -17.90
C GLU A 128 -4.96 -14.74 -16.64
N ALA A 129 -5.49 -13.84 -15.82
CA ALA A 129 -5.29 -13.73 -14.37
C ALA A 129 -3.87 -13.98 -13.80
N ASN A 130 -2.78 -13.75 -14.54
CA ASN A 130 -1.45 -14.21 -14.12
C ASN A 130 -0.98 -13.50 -12.83
N PRO A 131 -0.93 -14.20 -11.67
CA PRO A 131 -0.60 -13.57 -10.40
C PRO A 131 0.86 -13.12 -10.33
N ALA A 132 1.74 -13.62 -11.20
CA ALA A 132 3.12 -13.16 -11.30
C ALA A 132 3.22 -11.66 -11.62
N VAL A 133 2.23 -11.07 -12.30
CA VAL A 133 2.18 -9.62 -12.55
C VAL A 133 2.21 -8.82 -11.24
N LEU A 134 1.60 -9.35 -10.16
CA LEU A 134 1.66 -8.73 -8.83
C LEU A 134 3.09 -8.73 -8.27
N ASP A 135 3.86 -9.80 -8.48
CA ASP A 135 5.27 -9.92 -8.05
C ASP A 135 6.17 -8.96 -8.84
N TYR A 136 6.11 -9.00 -10.18
CA TYR A 136 6.91 -8.12 -11.03
C TYR A 136 6.61 -6.63 -10.77
N CYS A 137 5.34 -6.23 -10.72
CA CYS A 137 4.95 -4.86 -10.38
C CYS A 137 5.33 -4.48 -8.94
N GLY A 138 5.34 -5.43 -8.00
CA GLY A 138 5.69 -5.21 -6.59
C GLY A 138 7.19 -5.12 -6.32
N ARG A 139 8.02 -5.80 -7.13
CA ARG A 139 9.48 -5.78 -7.06
C ARG A 139 10.09 -4.58 -7.80
N SER A 140 9.41 -4.02 -8.80
CA SER A 140 9.87 -2.83 -9.49
C SER A 140 9.90 -1.61 -8.56
N LEU A 141 11.02 -0.88 -8.55
CA LEU A 141 11.15 0.40 -7.85
C LEU A 141 10.26 1.50 -8.46
N LEU A 142 9.85 1.34 -9.72
CA LEU A 142 9.02 2.28 -10.47
C LEU A 142 7.90 1.54 -11.22
N PRO A 143 6.84 1.05 -10.52
CA PRO A 143 5.83 0.17 -11.10
C PRO A 143 5.19 0.73 -12.38
N VAL A 144 4.91 2.04 -12.44
CA VAL A 144 4.32 2.67 -13.63
C VAL A 144 5.29 2.69 -14.82
N ARG A 145 6.60 2.88 -14.62
CA ARG A 145 7.60 2.80 -15.71
C ARG A 145 7.75 1.38 -16.22
N PHE A 146 7.81 0.40 -15.31
CA PHE A 146 7.84 -1.02 -15.65
C PHE A 146 6.60 -1.44 -16.45
N GLY A 147 5.41 -1.09 -15.98
CA GLY A 147 4.16 -1.33 -16.71
C GLY A 147 4.16 -0.70 -18.11
N GLN A 148 4.62 0.55 -18.25
CA GLN A 148 4.74 1.19 -19.57
C GLN A 148 5.74 0.52 -20.50
N CYS A 149 6.86 0.00 -19.98
CA CYS A 149 7.80 -0.80 -20.77
C CYS A 149 7.11 -2.05 -21.33
N VAL A 150 6.44 -2.83 -20.47
CA VAL A 150 5.76 -4.07 -20.87
C VAL A 150 4.64 -3.80 -21.88
N VAL A 151 3.79 -2.81 -21.60
CA VAL A 151 2.65 -2.42 -22.45
C VAL A 151 3.14 -1.86 -23.80
N GLY A 152 4.10 -0.93 -23.77
CA GLY A 152 4.59 -0.26 -24.98
C GLY A 152 5.48 -1.16 -25.86
N LEU A 153 6.23 -2.09 -25.28
CA LEU A 153 6.99 -3.07 -26.06
C LEU A 153 6.03 -4.03 -26.78
N ARG A 154 5.05 -4.58 -26.07
CA ARG A 154 4.05 -5.50 -26.63
C ARG A 154 3.04 -4.84 -27.58
N SER A 155 2.89 -3.51 -27.58
CA SER A 155 2.04 -2.83 -28.57
C SER A 155 2.71 -2.68 -29.93
N GLN A 156 4.05 -2.73 -30.00
CA GLN A 156 4.80 -2.52 -31.23
C GLN A 156 5.35 -3.81 -31.86
N ILE A 157 5.60 -4.84 -31.05
CA ILE A 157 6.11 -6.14 -31.50
C ILE A 157 5.34 -7.28 -30.83
N ASP A 158 5.18 -8.40 -31.53
CA ASP A 158 4.62 -9.63 -30.96
C ASP A 158 5.64 -10.26 -30.01
N PHE A 159 5.65 -9.77 -28.77
CA PHE A 159 6.61 -10.16 -27.75
C PHE A 159 5.91 -10.97 -26.65
N PRO A 160 6.40 -12.17 -26.28
CA PRO A 160 5.76 -13.01 -25.29
C PRO A 160 5.63 -12.33 -23.91
N PRO A 161 4.54 -12.54 -23.15
CA PRO A 161 4.30 -11.87 -21.87
C PRO A 161 5.42 -12.08 -20.86
N ALA A 162 5.85 -13.33 -20.67
CA ALA A 162 6.91 -13.67 -19.72
C ALA A 162 8.23 -12.98 -20.10
N GLN A 163 8.56 -12.94 -21.39
CA GLN A 163 9.77 -12.28 -21.90
C GLN A 163 9.69 -10.75 -21.79
N ALA A 164 8.50 -10.16 -21.95
CA ALA A 164 8.25 -8.74 -21.71
C ALA A 164 8.46 -8.35 -20.24
N LEU A 165 7.91 -9.14 -19.30
CA LEU A 165 8.09 -8.95 -17.86
C LEU A 165 9.57 -9.05 -17.46
N ASP A 166 10.28 -10.06 -17.96
CA ASP A 166 11.70 -10.29 -17.66
C ASP A 166 12.61 -9.19 -18.24
N THR A 167 12.42 -8.82 -19.50
CA THR A 167 13.20 -7.76 -20.17
C THR A 167 13.01 -6.41 -19.46
N CYS A 168 11.77 -6.06 -19.09
CA CYS A 168 11.46 -4.77 -18.49
C CYS A 168 11.85 -4.67 -17.01
N ILE A 169 11.95 -5.78 -16.26
CA ILE A 169 12.37 -5.73 -14.85
C ILE A 169 13.88 -5.48 -14.76
N SER A 170 14.69 -6.09 -15.64
CA SER A 170 16.13 -5.81 -15.73
C SER A 170 16.45 -4.35 -16.08
N ALA A 171 15.63 -3.74 -16.95
CA ALA A 171 15.73 -2.31 -17.27
C ALA A 171 15.31 -1.39 -16.10
N SER A 172 14.53 -1.89 -15.14
CA SER A 172 14.11 -1.15 -13.95
C SER A 172 15.19 -1.13 -12.85
N ASP A 173 16.04 -2.17 -12.82
CA ASP A 173 17.17 -2.30 -11.89
C ASP A 173 18.42 -1.55 -12.39
N SER A 174 18.60 -1.55 -13.72
CA SER A 174 19.68 -0.84 -14.40
C SER A 174 19.50 0.68 -14.34
N ILE A 175 20.00 1.34 -13.28
CA ILE A 175 20.09 2.81 -13.24
C ILE A 175 21.12 3.30 -14.26
N VAL A 176 20.67 3.48 -15.50
CA VAL A 176 21.37 4.22 -16.56
C VAL A 176 21.41 5.69 -16.14
N GLY A 177 22.35 6.01 -15.25
CA GLY A 177 22.48 7.30 -14.58
C GLY A 177 23.36 7.29 -13.32
N ALA A 178 23.56 6.14 -12.67
CA ALA A 178 24.50 5.98 -11.55
C ALA A 178 25.98 6.02 -11.97
N SER A 179 26.26 6.12 -13.27
CA SER A 179 27.54 6.57 -13.83
C SER A 179 27.34 7.87 -14.59
N SER A 180 26.93 8.93 -13.88
CA SER A 180 26.95 10.31 -14.41
C SER A 180 28.38 10.86 -14.45
N SER A 181 29.27 10.17 -15.17
CA SER A 181 30.56 10.72 -15.62
C SER A 181 30.32 11.61 -16.84
N SER A 182 29.59 12.71 -16.61
CA SER A 182 29.33 13.75 -17.61
C SER A 182 30.57 14.61 -17.86
N ALA A 183 31.62 13.98 -18.41
CA ALA A 183 32.76 14.65 -19.00
C ALA A 183 32.72 14.41 -20.52
N PRO A 184 32.63 15.45 -21.36
CA PRO A 184 32.75 15.27 -22.81
C PRO A 184 34.17 14.78 -23.16
N PRO A 185 34.35 14.04 -24.27
CA PRO A 185 35.68 13.65 -24.73
C PRO A 185 36.44 14.88 -25.23
N ILE A 186 37.19 15.54 -24.34
CA ILE A 186 38.17 16.55 -24.75
C ILE A 186 39.35 15.80 -25.38
N ILE A 187 39.46 15.89 -26.69
CA ILE A 187 40.65 15.46 -27.42
C ILE A 187 41.77 16.48 -27.09
N ILE A 188 42.66 16.12 -26.17
CA ILE A 188 43.89 16.88 -25.89
C ILE A 188 45.08 16.16 -26.53
N PRO A 189 45.73 16.72 -27.55
CA PRO A 189 47.04 16.27 -28.01
C PRO A 189 48.12 16.81 -27.07
N GLY A 190 49.09 15.96 -26.69
CA GLY A 190 50.28 16.38 -25.95
C GLY A 190 50.16 16.18 -24.43
N GLY A 191 51.20 15.59 -23.83
CA GLY A 191 51.17 15.13 -22.45
C GLY A 191 51.51 16.20 -21.42
N SER A 192 51.10 15.95 -20.18
CA SER A 192 51.75 16.41 -18.95
C SER A 192 51.18 15.60 -17.78
N SER A 193 52.03 14.82 -17.11
CA SER A 193 51.67 14.16 -15.85
C SER A 193 51.81 15.14 -14.69
N PRO A 194 50.84 15.21 -13.77
CA PRO A 194 51.07 15.67 -12.40
C PRO A 194 50.96 14.50 -11.41
N SER A 195 51.75 14.58 -10.34
CA SER A 195 52.03 13.49 -9.41
C SER A 195 50.84 13.04 -8.55
N THR A 196 50.83 11.75 -8.20
CA THR A 196 49.93 11.16 -7.20
C THR A 196 50.29 11.65 -5.80
N ASP A 197 49.67 12.74 -5.33
CA ASP A 197 49.87 13.20 -3.96
C ASP A 197 49.09 12.30 -2.98
N THR A 198 49.84 11.59 -2.13
CA THR A 198 49.31 10.56 -1.23
C THR A 198 49.01 11.18 0.12
N ILE A 199 47.76 11.58 0.34
CA ILE A 199 47.31 12.01 1.68
C ILE A 199 47.04 10.74 2.53
N PRO A 200 47.77 10.54 3.65
CA PRO A 200 47.57 9.37 4.50
C PRO A 200 46.25 9.45 5.28
N PHE A 201 45.53 8.33 5.33
CA PHE A 201 44.33 8.17 6.16
C PHE A 201 44.66 8.29 7.66
N PRO A 202 43.82 8.95 8.48
CA PRO A 202 43.98 8.95 9.93
C PRO A 202 43.69 7.58 10.52
N THR A 203 44.59 7.11 11.39
CA THR A 203 44.56 5.79 12.03
C THR A 203 43.37 5.63 12.97
N GLN A 204 42.54 4.59 12.76
CA GLN A 204 41.52 4.18 13.73
C GLN A 204 42.09 3.15 14.73
N PRO A 205 41.73 3.17 16.03
CA PRO A 205 42.36 2.31 17.04
C PRO A 205 42.03 0.82 16.89
N THR A 206 43.06 -0.02 17.08
CA THR A 206 42.97 -1.48 17.05
C THR A 206 42.21 -2.04 18.26
N ILE A 207 41.16 -2.83 18.01
CA ILE A 207 40.52 -3.65 19.05
C ILE A 207 41.29 -4.98 19.16
N PRO A 208 41.75 -5.42 20.35
CA PRO A 208 42.56 -6.62 20.48
C PRO A 208 41.74 -7.92 20.34
N THR A 209 42.33 -8.88 19.62
CA THR A 209 41.82 -10.24 19.37
C THR A 209 41.62 -11.03 20.66
N GLN A 210 40.45 -11.64 20.86
CA GLN A 210 40.23 -12.61 21.94
C GLN A 210 40.75 -14.01 21.56
N PRO A 211 41.29 -14.80 22.50
CA PRO A 211 41.77 -16.16 22.21
C PRO A 211 40.65 -17.14 21.87
N ILE A 212 40.98 -18.08 20.98
CA ILE A 212 40.10 -19.17 20.55
C ILE A 212 40.16 -20.31 21.59
N VAL A 213 39.03 -20.67 22.21
CA VAL A 213 38.94 -21.87 23.07
C VAL A 213 38.56 -23.09 22.22
N PRO A 214 39.33 -24.19 22.22
CA PRO A 214 38.96 -25.40 21.49
C PRO A 214 37.92 -26.23 22.25
N THR A 215 36.77 -26.48 21.63
CA THR A 215 35.78 -27.44 22.14
C THR A 215 36.21 -28.87 21.80
N GLN A 216 36.51 -29.69 22.79
CA GLN A 216 36.74 -31.13 22.60
C GLN A 216 35.43 -31.90 22.36
N PRO A 217 35.43 -32.95 21.52
CA PRO A 217 34.34 -33.91 21.44
C PRO A 217 34.47 -35.01 22.51
N GLY A 218 33.35 -35.46 23.07
CA GLY A 218 33.32 -36.57 24.05
C GLY A 218 31.90 -37.05 24.31
N THR A 219 31.66 -38.35 24.11
CA THR A 219 30.35 -39.02 24.15
C THR A 219 30.06 -39.71 25.48
N ASN A 220 28.83 -39.57 25.99
CA ASN A 220 27.98 -40.68 26.46
C ASN A 220 26.54 -40.20 26.68
#